data_AF-Q83IP7-F1
#
_entry.id   AF-Q83IP7-F1
#
_cell.length_a   1.000
_cell.length_b   1.000
_cell.length_c   1.000
_cell.angle_alpha   90.00
_cell.angle_beta   90.00
_cell.angle_gamma   90.00
#
_symmetry.space_group_name_H-M   'P 1'
#
loop_
_entity.id
_entity.type
_entity.pdbx_description
1 polymer ?
#
loop_
_entity_poly.entity_id
_entity_poly.type
_entity_poly.pdbx_seq_one_letter_code
_entity_poly.pdbx_strand_id
1 'polypeptide(L)'
;MEWSLTQNKLLAFHRLMRTDKPIGALLLLWPTLWALWVATPGVPQLWIMAVFVAGVWLMRAAGCVVNDYADRKFDGHVKRTANRPLPSGAVTEKEARALFVVLVLISFLLVLTLNTMTILLSIAALALAWVYPFMKRYTHLPQVVLGAAFGWSIPMAFAAVSESVPLSCWLMFLANILWAVAYDTQYAMVDRDDDVKIGIKSTAILFGQYDKLIIGILQIGVLALMAIIGELNGLGWGYYWSIVVAGALFVYQQKLIANREREACFKAFMNNNYVGLVLFLGLAMSYWHF
;
A
#
# COMPACT_ATOMS: atom_id res chain seq x y z
N MET A 1 11.39 -31.51 -20.59
CA MET A 1 10.34 -31.70 -19.57
C MET A 1 10.67 -30.97 -18.26
N GLU A 2 11.90 -31.02 -17.76
CA GLU A 2 12.30 -30.26 -16.55
C GLU A 2 12.22 -28.74 -16.73
N TRP A 3 12.65 -28.21 -17.87
CA TRP A 3 12.61 -26.77 -18.15
C TRP A 3 11.19 -26.19 -18.11
N SER A 4 10.19 -26.90 -18.65
CA SER A 4 8.80 -26.47 -18.62
C SER A 4 8.19 -26.54 -17.21
N LEU A 5 8.59 -27.52 -16.39
CA LEU A 5 8.21 -27.60 -14.98
C LEU A 5 8.77 -26.40 -14.18
N THR A 6 10.04 -26.05 -14.39
CA THR A 6 10.67 -24.89 -13.75
C THR A 6 10.01 -23.57 -14.15
N GLN A 7 9.68 -23.39 -15.44
CA GLN A 7 8.97 -22.19 -15.92
C GLN A 7 7.59 -22.04 -15.28
N ASN A 8 6.80 -23.12 -15.22
CA ASN A 8 5.50 -23.11 -14.57
C ASN A 8 5.61 -22.74 -13.08
N LYS A 9 6.68 -23.20 -12.41
CA LYS A 9 6.93 -22.88 -11.01
C LYS A 9 7.31 -21.41 -10.81
N LEU A 10 8.18 -20.86 -11.65
CA LEU A 10 8.55 -19.45 -11.61
C LEU A 10 7.34 -18.53 -11.85
N LEU A 11 6.48 -18.90 -12.81
CA LEU A 11 5.21 -18.19 -13.06
C LEU A 11 4.28 -18.27 -11.85
N ALA A 12 4.21 -19.42 -11.17
CA ALA A 12 3.42 -19.59 -9.96
C ALA A 12 3.95 -18.72 -8.81
N PHE A 13 5.26 -18.61 -8.63
CA PHE A 13 5.87 -17.68 -7.66
C PHE A 13 5.63 -16.21 -8.02
N HIS A 14 5.75 -15.85 -9.30
CA HIS A 14 5.47 -14.50 -9.78
C HIS A 14 4.02 -14.08 -9.49
N ARG A 15 3.06 -14.99 -9.69
CA ARG A 15 1.65 -14.78 -9.33
C ARG A 15 1.43 -14.72 -7.82
N LEU A 16 2.13 -15.54 -7.04
CA LEU A 16 2.02 -15.57 -5.58
C LEU A 16 2.53 -14.25 -4.95
N MET A 17 3.64 -13.72 -5.47
CA MET A 17 4.19 -12.42 -5.07
C MET A 17 3.35 -11.24 -5.58
N ARG A 18 2.42 -11.49 -6.51
CA ARG A 18 1.62 -10.49 -7.24
C ARG A 18 2.48 -9.49 -8.02
N THR A 19 3.67 -9.90 -8.42
CA THR A 19 4.56 -9.09 -9.26
C THR A 19 4.04 -8.92 -10.68
N ASP A 20 3.03 -9.70 -11.08
CA ASP A 20 2.24 -9.51 -12.30
C ASP A 20 1.24 -8.34 -12.21
N LYS A 21 0.99 -7.82 -10.99
CA LYS A 21 0.00 -6.78 -10.70
C LYS A 21 0.63 -5.65 -9.87
N PRO A 22 1.33 -4.68 -10.50
CA PRO A 22 2.17 -3.71 -9.79
C PRO A 22 1.39 -2.70 -8.96
N ILE A 23 0.08 -2.56 -9.17
CA ILE A 23 -0.75 -1.54 -8.51
C ILE A 23 -0.57 -1.48 -7.00
N GLY A 24 -0.51 -2.64 -6.34
CA GLY A 24 -0.33 -2.69 -4.88
C GLY A 24 1.07 -2.26 -4.43
N ALA A 25 2.10 -2.51 -5.24
CA ALA A 25 3.46 -2.03 -4.97
C ALA A 25 3.55 -0.52 -5.20
N LEU A 26 2.89 -0.01 -6.26
CA LEU A 26 2.86 1.42 -6.56
C LEU A 26 2.14 2.23 -5.46
N LEU A 27 0.99 1.75 -4.96
CA LEU A 27 0.27 2.40 -3.85
C LEU A 27 1.08 2.44 -2.54
N LEU A 28 2.04 1.53 -2.36
CA LEU A 28 3.02 1.56 -1.27
C LEU A 28 4.24 2.45 -1.60
N LEU A 29 4.64 2.47 -2.87
CA LEU A 29 5.78 3.22 -3.36
C LEU A 29 5.56 4.73 -3.25
N TRP A 30 4.40 5.24 -3.68
CA TRP A 30 4.17 6.69 -3.71
C TRP A 30 4.30 7.37 -2.34
N PRO A 31 3.66 6.88 -1.26
CA PRO A 31 3.86 7.45 0.08
C PRO A 31 5.29 7.35 0.58
N THR A 32 6.00 6.28 0.22
CA THR A 32 7.42 6.13 0.53
C THR A 32 8.25 7.22 -0.14
N LEU A 33 7.98 7.50 -1.42
CA LEU A 33 8.66 8.57 -2.16
C LEU A 33 8.23 9.96 -1.68
N TRP A 34 6.97 10.17 -1.28
CA TRP A 34 6.53 11.41 -0.65
C TRP A 34 7.37 11.73 0.58
N ALA A 35 7.56 10.75 1.45
CA ALA A 35 8.31 10.90 2.69
C ALA A 35 9.79 11.17 2.43
N LEU A 36 10.42 10.44 1.49
CA LEU A 36 11.82 10.65 1.15
C LEU A 36 12.09 12.08 0.66
N TRP A 37 11.22 12.62 -0.20
CA TRP A 37 11.37 13.99 -0.71
C TRP A 37 11.11 15.04 0.36
N VAL A 38 10.11 14.86 1.23
CA VAL A 38 9.86 15.82 2.31
C VAL A 38 10.93 15.75 3.41
N ALA A 39 11.54 14.59 3.64
CA ALA A 39 12.58 14.42 4.65
C ALA A 39 13.96 14.96 4.21
N THR A 40 14.18 15.17 2.89
CA THR A 40 15.48 15.60 2.35
C THR A 40 15.41 17.06 1.88
N PRO A 41 16.38 17.92 2.21
CA PRO A 41 16.55 19.20 1.50
C PRO A 41 17.06 18.93 0.07
N GLY A 42 16.15 18.63 -0.86
CA GLY A 42 16.47 18.33 -2.27
C GLY A 42 16.21 16.88 -2.65
N VAL A 43 17.04 16.34 -3.55
CA VAL A 43 16.92 14.95 -4.04
C VAL A 43 17.47 13.97 -2.98
N PRO A 44 16.72 12.93 -2.59
CA PRO A 44 17.20 11.92 -1.64
C PRO A 44 18.49 11.24 -2.09
N GLN A 45 19.35 10.89 -1.13
CA GLN A 45 20.57 10.14 -1.42
C GLN A 45 20.21 8.84 -2.18
N LEU A 46 20.89 8.60 -3.31
CA LEU A 46 20.56 7.51 -4.23
C LEU A 46 20.52 6.14 -3.54
N TRP A 47 21.43 5.88 -2.60
CA TRP A 47 21.45 4.62 -1.85
C TRP A 47 20.21 4.45 -0.97
N ILE A 48 19.84 5.47 -0.18
CA ILE A 48 18.63 5.45 0.66
C ILE A 48 17.41 5.23 -0.24
N MET A 49 17.28 5.97 -1.33
CA MET A 49 16.19 5.80 -2.29
C MET A 49 16.14 4.37 -2.86
N ALA A 50 17.28 3.80 -3.26
CA ALA A 50 17.35 2.44 -3.78
C ALA A 50 16.93 1.39 -2.73
N VAL A 51 17.36 1.55 -1.47
CA VAL A 51 16.96 0.70 -0.35
C VAL A 51 15.45 0.72 -0.15
N PHE A 52 14.82 1.90 -0.12
CA PHE A 52 13.37 2.02 0.06
C PHE A 52 12.59 1.48 -1.14
N VAL A 53 13.01 1.80 -2.37
CA VAL A 53 12.36 1.28 -3.58
C VAL A 53 12.42 -0.25 -3.61
N ALA A 54 13.60 -0.85 -3.41
CA ALA A 54 13.74 -2.29 -3.35
C ALA A 54 12.94 -2.92 -2.19
N GLY A 55 12.99 -2.29 -1.02
CA GLY A 55 12.22 -2.70 0.16
C GLY A 55 10.71 -2.72 -0.09
N VAL A 56 10.16 -1.73 -0.80
CA VAL A 56 8.74 -1.69 -1.19
C VAL A 56 8.36 -2.91 -2.03
N TRP A 57 9.15 -3.23 -3.06
CA TRP A 57 8.86 -4.39 -3.91
C TRP A 57 8.96 -5.72 -3.15
N LEU A 58 10.01 -5.88 -2.35
CA LEU A 58 10.26 -7.10 -1.57
C LEU A 58 9.20 -7.30 -0.48
N MET A 59 8.91 -6.26 0.32
CA MET A 59 7.94 -6.34 1.41
C MET A 59 6.50 -6.41 0.91
N ARG A 60 6.18 -5.79 -0.23
CA ARG A 60 4.88 -5.99 -0.88
C ARG A 60 4.72 -7.45 -1.31
N ALA A 61 5.73 -8.03 -1.95
CA ALA A 61 5.73 -9.44 -2.34
C ALA A 61 5.60 -10.36 -1.12
N ALA A 62 6.37 -10.11 -0.06
CA ALA A 62 6.27 -10.87 1.20
C ALA A 62 4.87 -10.78 1.81
N GLY A 63 4.29 -9.58 1.85
CA GLY A 63 2.91 -9.33 2.28
C GLY A 63 1.87 -10.11 1.48
N CYS A 64 2.05 -10.23 0.15
CA CYS A 64 1.18 -11.07 -0.69
C CYS A 64 1.31 -12.55 -0.34
N VAL A 65 2.54 -13.05 -0.19
CA VAL A 65 2.82 -14.46 0.14
C VAL A 65 2.22 -14.84 1.49
N VAL A 66 2.44 -14.04 2.55
CA VAL A 66 1.89 -14.33 3.88
C VAL A 66 0.36 -14.21 3.92
N ASN A 67 -0.22 -13.26 3.17
CA ASN A 67 -1.66 -13.13 3.06
C ASN A 67 -2.29 -14.37 2.42
N ASP A 68 -1.79 -14.80 1.26
CA ASP A 68 -2.30 -16.00 0.59
C ASP A 68 -2.05 -17.26 1.45
N TYR A 69 -0.93 -17.30 2.19
CA TYR A 69 -0.68 -18.37 3.15
C TYR A 69 -1.72 -18.39 4.28
N ALA A 70 -2.07 -17.24 4.86
CA ALA A 70 -3.09 -17.14 5.90
C ALA A 70 -4.49 -17.50 5.39
N ASP A 71 -4.76 -17.22 4.12
CA ASP A 71 -6.06 -17.38 3.47
C ASP A 71 -6.28 -18.73 2.79
N ARG A 72 -5.23 -19.54 2.62
CA ARG A 72 -5.22 -20.80 1.84
C ARG A 72 -6.40 -21.75 2.09
N LYS A 73 -6.93 -21.82 3.30
CA LYS A 73 -8.08 -22.69 3.66
C LYS A 73 -9.42 -22.16 3.17
N PHE A 74 -9.51 -20.84 2.95
CA PHE A 74 -10.72 -20.16 2.51
C PHE A 74 -10.68 -19.85 1.02
N ASP A 75 -9.51 -19.50 0.50
CA ASP A 75 -9.33 -19.06 -0.88
C ASP A 75 -9.79 -20.09 -1.92
N GLY A 76 -9.72 -21.39 -1.62
CA GLY A 76 -10.23 -22.46 -2.49
C GLY A 76 -11.76 -22.45 -2.66
N HIS A 77 -12.50 -21.83 -1.74
CA HIS A 77 -13.96 -21.78 -1.74
C HIS A 77 -14.53 -20.51 -2.41
N VAL A 78 -13.68 -19.56 -2.77
CA VAL A 78 -14.10 -18.28 -3.38
C VAL A 78 -13.69 -18.25 -4.85
N LYS A 79 -14.66 -18.04 -5.75
CA LYS A 79 -14.47 -18.12 -7.22
C LYS A 79 -13.25 -17.34 -7.72
N ARG A 80 -13.01 -16.14 -7.17
CA ARG A 80 -11.89 -15.27 -7.54
C ARG A 80 -10.52 -15.84 -7.18
N THR A 81 -10.43 -16.54 -6.04
CA THR A 81 -9.16 -16.96 -5.44
C THR A 81 -8.89 -18.45 -5.59
N ALA A 82 -9.85 -19.22 -6.08
CA ALA A 82 -9.72 -20.66 -6.32
C ALA A 82 -8.51 -21.03 -7.21
N ASN A 83 -8.16 -20.16 -8.15
CA ASN A 83 -7.03 -20.36 -9.07
C ASN A 83 -5.69 -19.79 -8.56
N ARG A 84 -5.62 -19.29 -7.31
CA ARG A 84 -4.37 -18.79 -6.74
C ARG A 84 -3.34 -19.91 -6.58
N PRO A 85 -2.03 -19.61 -6.58
CA PRO A 85 -0.99 -20.64 -6.59
C PRO A 85 -1.01 -21.61 -5.41
N LEU A 86 -1.44 -21.16 -4.22
CA LEU A 86 -1.55 -22.02 -3.03
C LEU A 86 -2.78 -22.95 -3.09
N PRO A 87 -4.03 -22.45 -3.27
CA PRO A 87 -5.20 -23.31 -3.42
C PRO A 87 -5.13 -24.31 -4.59
N SER A 88 -4.51 -23.92 -5.71
CA SER A 88 -4.36 -24.79 -6.88
C SER A 88 -3.26 -25.84 -6.74
N GLY A 89 -2.44 -25.76 -5.70
CA GLY A 89 -1.29 -26.63 -5.49
C GLY A 89 -0.07 -26.32 -6.37
N ALA A 90 -0.11 -25.26 -7.19
CA ALA A 90 1.03 -24.83 -7.99
C ALA A 90 2.24 -24.43 -7.13
N VAL A 91 2.00 -23.92 -5.91
CA VAL A 91 2.99 -23.67 -4.87
C VAL A 91 2.57 -24.38 -3.59
N THR A 92 3.50 -25.09 -2.94
CA THR A 92 3.26 -25.77 -1.67
C THR A 92 3.37 -24.80 -0.49
N GLU A 93 2.77 -25.17 0.65
CA GLU A 93 2.91 -24.40 1.90
C GLU A 93 4.37 -24.23 2.36
N LYS A 94 5.22 -25.21 2.10
CA LYS A 94 6.66 -25.14 2.44
C LYS A 94 7.37 -24.11 1.59
N GLU A 95 7.12 -24.11 0.29
CA GLU A 95 7.70 -23.16 -0.66
C GLU A 95 7.23 -21.73 -0.39
N ALA A 96 5.94 -21.52 -0.10
CA ALA A 96 5.43 -20.20 0.26
C ALA A 96 6.09 -19.66 1.53
N ARG A 97 6.26 -20.48 2.58
CA ARG A 97 6.97 -20.06 3.79
C ARG A 97 8.44 -19.76 3.53
N ALA A 98 9.13 -20.60 2.75
CA ALA A 98 10.52 -20.36 2.39
C ALA A 98 10.69 -19.06 1.61
N LEU A 99 9.82 -18.82 0.62
CA LEU A 99 9.81 -17.58 -0.16
C LEU A 99 9.56 -16.34 0.72
N PHE A 100 8.60 -16.41 1.64
CA PHE A 100 8.36 -15.33 2.60
C PHE A 100 9.61 -15.01 3.43
N VAL A 101 10.26 -16.05 4.00
CA VAL A 101 11.48 -15.87 4.79
C VAL A 101 12.59 -15.24 3.96
N VAL A 102 12.82 -15.71 2.72
CA VAL A 102 13.84 -15.14 1.83
C VAL A 102 13.57 -13.66 1.53
N LEU A 103 12.33 -13.29 1.17
CA LEU A 103 11.97 -11.90 0.88
C LEU A 103 12.16 -10.99 2.09
N VAL A 104 11.78 -11.44 3.29
CA VAL A 104 11.97 -10.68 4.54
C VAL A 104 13.45 -10.56 4.88
N LEU A 105 14.25 -11.62 4.73
CA LEU A 105 15.69 -11.57 4.99
C LEU A 105 16.40 -10.60 4.04
N ILE A 106 16.09 -10.61 2.74
CA ILE A 106 16.66 -9.66 1.78
C ILE A 106 16.26 -8.23 2.16
N SER A 107 14.99 -8.00 2.53
CA SER A 107 14.51 -6.69 2.98
C SER A 107 15.23 -6.22 4.24
N PHE A 108 15.48 -7.13 5.19
CA PHE A 108 16.20 -6.84 6.42
C PHE A 108 17.67 -6.50 6.15
N LEU A 109 18.34 -7.24 5.26
CA LEU A 109 19.71 -6.93 4.84
C LEU A 109 19.83 -5.52 4.23
N LEU A 110 18.83 -5.07 3.49
CA LEU A 110 18.79 -3.69 2.98
C LEU A 110 18.68 -2.67 4.12
N VAL A 111 17.79 -2.90 5.08
CA VAL A 111 17.58 -2.00 6.23
C VAL A 111 18.82 -1.92 7.13
N LEU A 112 19.60 -3.00 7.26
CA LEU A 112 20.87 -2.99 8.01
C LEU A 112 21.93 -2.04 7.44
N THR A 113 21.73 -1.53 6.22
CA THR A 113 22.62 -0.52 5.60
C THR A 113 22.23 0.92 5.95
N LEU A 114 21.16 1.11 6.73
CA LEU A 114 20.66 2.42 7.19
C LEU A 114 21.04 2.65 8.66
N ASN A 115 20.61 3.79 9.22
CA ASN A 115 20.86 4.13 10.61
C ASN A 115 20.05 3.28 11.61
N THR A 116 20.49 3.29 12.87
CA THR A 116 19.90 2.53 13.98
C THR A 116 18.42 2.84 14.19
N MET A 117 18.01 4.11 14.07
CA MET A 117 16.62 4.50 14.24
C MET A 117 15.72 3.81 13.20
N THR A 118 16.16 3.74 11.95
CA THR A 118 15.42 3.07 10.88
C THR A 118 15.36 1.56 11.08
N ILE A 119 16.45 0.95 11.56
CA ILE A 119 16.48 -0.47 11.92
C ILE A 119 15.45 -0.78 13.01
N LEU A 120 15.39 0.02 14.07
CA LEU A 120 14.41 -0.15 15.15
C LEU A 120 12.96 0.01 14.64
N LEU A 121 12.70 1.00 13.79
CA LEU A 121 11.37 1.20 13.19
C LEU A 121 10.95 0.05 12.25
N SER A 122 11.91 -0.64 11.62
CA SER A 122 11.61 -1.79 10.75
C SER A 122 11.01 -2.98 11.52
N ILE A 123 11.31 -3.12 12.81
CA ILE A 123 10.72 -4.15 13.68
C ILE A 123 9.21 -3.91 13.81
N ALA A 124 8.81 -2.64 14.00
CA ALA A 124 7.40 -2.26 14.02
C ALA A 124 6.73 -2.45 12.65
N ALA A 125 7.44 -2.16 11.55
CA ALA A 125 6.96 -2.42 10.18
C ALA A 125 6.63 -3.91 9.97
N LEU A 126 7.55 -4.79 10.40
CA LEU A 126 7.38 -6.24 10.30
C LEU A 126 6.20 -6.72 11.15
N ALA A 127 6.05 -6.18 12.36
CA ALA A 127 4.91 -6.50 13.23
C ALA A 127 3.57 -6.10 12.58
N LEU A 128 3.46 -4.89 12.02
CA LEU A 128 2.26 -4.44 11.31
C LEU A 128 1.94 -5.31 10.09
N ALA A 129 2.96 -5.63 9.28
CA ALA A 129 2.81 -6.50 8.10
C ALA A 129 2.35 -7.92 8.48
N TRP A 130 2.80 -8.43 9.63
CA TRP A 130 2.38 -9.74 10.15
C TRP A 130 0.95 -9.72 10.70
N VAL A 131 0.55 -8.64 11.37
CA VAL A 131 -0.78 -8.53 12.01
C VAL A 131 -1.89 -8.34 10.97
N TYR A 132 -1.66 -7.50 9.95
CA TYR A 132 -2.68 -7.11 8.95
C TYR A 132 -3.52 -8.28 8.37
N PRO A 133 -2.93 -9.37 7.84
CA PRO A 133 -3.70 -10.44 7.18
C PRO A 133 -4.78 -11.09 8.06
N PHE A 134 -4.60 -11.03 9.38
CA PHE A 134 -5.52 -11.62 10.34
C PHE A 134 -6.67 -10.68 10.71
N MET A 135 -6.52 -9.37 10.49
CA MET A 135 -7.45 -8.35 11.00
C MET A 135 -8.86 -8.46 10.43
N LYS A 136 -9.00 -8.93 9.19
CA LYS A 136 -10.30 -9.14 8.53
C LYS A 136 -11.20 -10.18 9.22
N ARG A 137 -10.65 -10.96 10.16
CA ARG A 137 -11.39 -11.93 10.99
C ARG A 137 -11.87 -11.31 12.32
N TYR A 138 -11.18 -10.28 12.80
CA TYR A 138 -11.42 -9.71 14.12
C TYR A 138 -12.17 -8.38 14.07
N THR A 139 -11.84 -7.51 13.10
CA THR A 139 -12.35 -6.15 13.02
C THR A 139 -12.94 -5.83 11.65
N HIS A 140 -13.86 -4.88 11.61
CA HIS A 140 -14.39 -4.26 10.40
C HIS A 140 -13.48 -3.16 9.82
N LEU A 141 -12.33 -2.90 10.45
CA LEU A 141 -11.36 -1.90 10.03
C LEU A 141 -10.00 -2.49 9.60
N PRO A 142 -9.91 -3.64 8.89
CA PRO A 142 -8.61 -4.17 8.47
C PRO A 142 -7.87 -3.20 7.53
N GLN A 143 -8.60 -2.36 6.79
CA GLN A 143 -8.07 -1.28 5.96
C GLN A 143 -7.23 -0.26 6.72
N VAL A 144 -7.57 0.03 7.99
CA VAL A 144 -6.78 0.95 8.82
C VAL A 144 -5.43 0.33 9.13
N VAL A 145 -5.41 -0.97 9.45
CA VAL A 145 -4.17 -1.71 9.73
C VAL A 145 -3.35 -1.89 8.45
N LEU A 146 -3.99 -2.10 7.31
CA LEU A 146 -3.35 -2.06 5.99
C LEU A 146 -2.68 -0.71 5.74
N GLY A 147 -3.42 0.38 5.96
CA GLY A 147 -2.92 1.75 5.79
C GLY A 147 -1.75 2.06 6.72
N ALA A 148 -1.79 1.56 7.95
CA ALA A 148 -0.67 1.69 8.88
C ALA A 148 0.54 0.86 8.42
N ALA A 149 0.34 -0.39 8.00
CA ALA A 149 1.42 -1.24 7.50
C ALA A 149 2.06 -0.67 6.22
N PHE A 150 1.25 -0.17 5.28
CA PHE A 150 1.75 0.44 4.05
C PHE A 150 2.40 1.81 4.34
N GLY A 151 1.80 2.60 5.23
CA GLY A 151 2.31 3.92 5.58
C GLY A 151 3.56 3.89 6.45
N TRP A 152 3.91 2.76 7.07
CA TRP A 152 5.04 2.71 8.01
C TRP A 152 6.39 3.00 7.34
N SER A 153 6.46 2.90 6.02
CA SER A 153 7.61 3.38 5.25
C SER A 153 7.85 4.88 5.39
N ILE A 154 6.84 5.69 5.75
CA ILE A 154 6.94 7.13 5.96
C ILE A 154 7.82 7.45 7.18
N PRO A 155 7.51 7.01 8.43
CA PRO A 155 8.43 7.16 9.56
C PRO A 155 9.82 6.61 9.30
N MET A 156 9.92 5.47 8.62
CA MET A 156 11.22 4.90 8.27
C MET A 156 12.01 5.80 7.32
N ALA A 157 11.38 6.39 6.29
CA ALA A 157 12.02 7.29 5.35
C ALA A 157 12.50 8.59 6.02
N PHE A 158 11.69 9.18 6.89
CA PHE A 158 12.09 10.34 7.69
C PHE A 158 13.26 10.03 8.63
N ALA A 159 13.21 8.88 9.32
CA ALA A 159 14.30 8.42 10.18
C ALA A 159 15.58 8.13 9.37
N ALA A 160 15.49 7.57 8.17
CA ALA A 160 16.63 7.24 7.34
C ALA A 160 17.41 8.48 6.87
N VAL A 161 16.70 9.57 6.58
CA VAL A 161 17.30 10.81 6.04
C VAL A 161 17.68 11.80 7.15
N SER A 162 16.80 12.00 8.12
CA SER A 162 16.92 13.11 9.10
C SER A 162 17.11 12.65 10.54
N GLU A 163 17.16 11.34 10.80
CA GLU A 163 17.20 10.73 12.14
C GLU A 163 16.15 11.32 13.10
N SER A 164 15.00 11.73 12.54
CA SER A 164 13.90 12.35 13.25
C SER A 164 12.56 11.96 12.63
N VAL A 165 11.47 12.05 13.41
CA VAL A 165 10.09 11.81 12.95
C VAL A 165 9.21 13.01 13.33
N PRO A 166 9.35 14.15 12.61
CA PRO A 166 8.69 15.40 12.97
C PRO A 166 7.16 15.33 12.75
N LEU A 167 6.43 16.38 13.14
CA LEU A 167 4.97 16.45 12.93
C LEU A 167 4.58 16.20 11.46
N SER A 168 5.35 16.75 10.51
CA SER A 168 5.19 16.53 9.06
C SER A 168 5.11 15.03 8.71
N CYS A 169 5.98 14.21 9.31
CA CYS A 169 5.99 12.76 9.13
C CYS A 169 4.68 12.12 9.60
N TRP A 170 4.21 12.48 10.80
CA TRP A 170 2.99 11.89 11.36
C TRP A 170 1.72 12.32 10.63
N LEU A 171 1.66 13.57 10.15
CA LEU A 171 0.57 14.03 9.30
C LEU A 171 0.54 13.31 7.96
N MET A 172 1.71 13.06 7.36
CA MET A 172 1.81 12.29 6.12
C MET A 172 1.42 10.82 6.33
N PHE A 173 1.83 10.23 7.45
CA PHE A 173 1.43 8.90 7.86
C PHE A 173 -0.10 8.80 8.03
N LEU A 174 -0.72 9.78 8.69
CA LEU A 174 -2.17 9.86 8.82
C LEU A 174 -2.86 10.02 7.47
N ALA A 175 -2.36 10.91 6.60
CA ALA A 175 -2.87 11.09 5.25
C ALA A 175 -2.84 9.77 4.46
N ASN A 176 -1.74 9.02 4.56
CA ASN A 176 -1.64 7.70 3.95
C ASN A 176 -2.66 6.71 4.51
N ILE A 177 -2.89 6.67 5.83
CA ILE A 177 -3.91 5.81 6.43
C ILE A 177 -5.30 6.16 5.87
N LEU A 178 -5.67 7.44 5.85
CA LEU A 178 -6.97 7.86 5.31
C LEU A 178 -7.10 7.48 3.83
N TRP A 179 -6.04 7.68 3.05
CA TRP A 179 -6.01 7.33 1.65
C TRP A 179 -6.12 5.82 1.41
N ALA A 180 -5.41 5.02 2.20
CA ALA A 180 -5.49 3.56 2.15
C ALA A 180 -6.86 3.03 2.53
N VAL A 181 -7.49 3.62 3.55
CA VAL A 181 -8.88 3.28 3.87
C VAL A 181 -9.80 3.65 2.72
N ALA A 182 -9.63 4.81 2.07
CA ALA A 182 -10.45 5.21 0.95
C ALA A 182 -10.32 4.26 -0.26
N TYR A 183 -9.10 4.03 -0.76
CA TYR A 183 -8.92 3.19 -1.95
C TYR A 183 -9.21 1.71 -1.67
N ASP A 184 -8.88 1.20 -0.48
CA ASP A 184 -9.07 -0.22 -0.18
C ASP A 184 -10.53 -0.51 0.18
N THR A 185 -11.29 0.50 0.63
CA THR A 185 -12.75 0.39 0.68
C THR A 185 -13.34 0.27 -0.73
N GLN A 186 -12.86 1.07 -1.70
CA GLN A 186 -13.29 0.93 -3.11
C GLN A 186 -12.96 -0.48 -3.65
N TYR A 187 -11.82 -1.04 -3.26
CA TYR A 187 -11.47 -2.43 -3.60
C TYR A 187 -12.38 -3.45 -2.90
N ALA A 188 -12.65 -3.29 -1.61
CA ALA A 188 -13.53 -4.18 -0.85
C ALA A 188 -15.00 -4.12 -1.30
N MET A 189 -15.44 -3.00 -1.90
CA MET A 189 -16.75 -2.91 -2.55
C MET A 189 -16.90 -3.88 -3.72
N VAL A 190 -15.80 -4.30 -4.36
CA VAL A 190 -15.80 -5.29 -5.44
C VAL A 190 -16.22 -6.68 -4.93
N ASP A 191 -15.89 -7.03 -3.68
CA ASP A 191 -16.13 -8.37 -3.12
C ASP A 191 -17.19 -8.36 -2.00
N ARG A 192 -17.87 -7.23 -1.76
CA ARG A 192 -18.80 -7.06 -0.63
C ARG A 192 -19.79 -8.23 -0.49
N ASP A 193 -20.45 -8.62 -1.59
CA ASP A 193 -21.44 -9.69 -1.56
C ASP A 193 -20.84 -11.07 -1.24
N ASP A 194 -19.58 -11.28 -1.64
CA ASP A 194 -18.85 -12.52 -1.38
C ASP A 194 -18.36 -12.53 0.08
N ASP A 195 -17.80 -11.41 0.57
CA ASP A 195 -17.31 -11.25 1.94
C ASP A 195 -18.42 -11.42 2.98
N VAL A 196 -19.61 -10.86 2.72
CA VAL A 196 -20.78 -11.02 3.61
C VAL A 196 -21.19 -12.48 3.76
N LYS A 197 -21.17 -13.27 2.67
CA LYS A 197 -21.55 -14.69 2.70
C LYS A 197 -20.60 -15.55 3.52
N ILE A 198 -19.32 -15.19 3.54
CA ILE A 198 -18.27 -15.95 4.25
C ILE A 198 -17.91 -15.35 5.62
N GLY A 199 -18.59 -14.28 6.04
CA GLY A 199 -18.38 -13.63 7.34
C GLY A 199 -17.05 -12.87 7.47
N ILE A 200 -16.45 -12.47 6.35
CA ILE A 200 -15.24 -11.64 6.35
C ILE A 200 -15.64 -10.19 6.61
N LYS A 201 -14.88 -9.50 7.46
CA LYS A 201 -15.16 -8.12 7.86
C LYS A 201 -14.32 -7.14 7.05
N SER A 202 -14.93 -6.04 6.62
CA SER A 202 -14.26 -4.96 5.88
C SER A 202 -14.95 -3.62 6.13
N THR A 203 -14.28 -2.51 5.80
CA THR A 203 -14.87 -1.17 5.82
C THR A 203 -16.03 -1.04 4.84
N ALA A 204 -15.98 -1.75 3.71
CA ALA A 204 -17.10 -1.77 2.77
C ALA A 204 -18.36 -2.33 3.42
N ILE A 205 -18.25 -3.34 4.29
CA ILE A 205 -19.39 -3.87 5.05
C ILE A 205 -19.78 -2.90 6.17
N LEU A 206 -18.81 -2.36 6.91
CA LEU A 206 -19.05 -1.44 8.02
C LEU A 206 -19.78 -0.16 7.61
N PHE A 207 -19.30 0.46 6.54
CA PHE A 207 -19.84 1.72 6.03
C PHE A 207 -21.18 1.51 5.32
N GLY A 208 -21.45 0.29 4.83
CA GLY A 208 -22.71 -0.08 4.21
C GLY A 208 -23.12 0.91 3.12
N GLN A 209 -24.31 1.50 3.25
CA GLN A 209 -24.85 2.49 2.32
C GLN A 209 -24.10 3.84 2.33
N TYR A 210 -23.33 4.13 3.38
CA TYR A 210 -22.57 5.37 3.56
C TYR A 210 -21.14 5.28 3.00
N ASP A 211 -20.77 4.16 2.38
CA ASP A 211 -19.46 3.93 1.76
C ASP A 211 -18.95 5.13 0.94
N LYS A 212 -19.73 5.63 -0.02
CA LYS A 212 -19.36 6.76 -0.87
C LYS A 212 -19.11 8.04 -0.08
N LEU A 213 -20.00 8.34 0.87
CA LEU A 213 -19.91 9.53 1.71
C LEU A 213 -18.63 9.49 2.55
N ILE A 214 -18.39 8.35 3.21
CA ILE A 214 -17.22 8.17 4.07
C ILE A 214 -15.93 8.19 3.24
N ILE A 215 -15.89 7.52 2.08
CA ILE A 215 -14.77 7.61 1.13
C ILE A 215 -14.52 9.06 0.73
N GLY A 216 -15.58 9.85 0.46
CA GLY A 216 -15.46 11.27 0.11
C GLY A 216 -14.87 12.12 1.24
N ILE A 217 -15.32 11.89 2.49
CA ILE A 217 -14.77 12.55 3.67
C ILE A 217 -13.29 12.20 3.85
N LEU A 218 -12.92 10.92 3.71
CA LEU A 218 -11.53 10.47 3.79
C LEU A 218 -10.67 11.14 2.71
N GLN A 219 -11.15 11.18 1.47
CA GLN A 219 -10.47 11.84 0.34
C GLN A 219 -10.23 13.34 0.61
N ILE A 220 -11.23 14.05 1.13
CA ILE A 220 -11.07 15.46 1.53
C ILE A 220 -10.04 15.59 2.66
N GLY A 221 -10.09 14.69 3.65
CA GLY A 221 -9.11 14.63 4.74
C GLY A 221 -7.67 14.43 4.24
N VAL A 222 -7.47 13.58 3.23
CA VAL A 222 -6.17 13.40 2.56
C VAL A 222 -5.70 14.72 1.96
N LEU A 223 -6.52 15.39 1.16
CA LEU A 223 -6.14 16.65 0.51
C LEU A 223 -5.82 17.73 1.54
N ALA A 224 -6.61 17.84 2.61
CA ALA A 224 -6.39 18.80 3.69
C ALA A 224 -5.07 18.54 4.42
N LEU A 225 -4.77 17.29 4.78
CA LEU A 225 -3.50 16.93 5.41
C LEU A 225 -2.31 17.18 4.49
N MET A 226 -2.43 16.86 3.20
CA MET A 226 -1.38 17.16 2.21
C MET A 226 -1.16 18.67 2.06
N ALA A 227 -2.23 19.49 2.07
CA ALA A 227 -2.10 20.94 2.05
C ALA A 227 -1.39 21.49 3.30
N ILE A 228 -1.71 20.98 4.49
CA ILE A 228 -1.04 21.32 5.75
C ILE A 228 0.44 20.92 5.71
N ILE A 229 0.77 19.73 5.17
CA ILE A 229 2.17 19.31 4.97
C ILE A 229 2.89 20.29 4.02
N GLY A 230 2.24 20.73 2.94
CA GLY A 230 2.80 21.75 2.05
C GLY A 230 3.17 23.04 2.79
N GLU A 231 2.26 23.53 3.63
CA GLU A 231 2.48 24.75 4.42
C GLU A 231 3.59 24.57 5.47
N LEU A 232 3.56 23.47 6.22
CA LEU A 232 4.54 23.18 7.27
C LEU A 232 5.98 23.04 6.74
N ASN A 233 6.15 22.60 5.49
CA ASN A 233 7.46 22.44 4.86
C ASN A 233 7.79 23.57 3.88
N GLY A 234 6.99 24.65 3.85
CA GLY A 234 7.27 25.83 3.03
C GLY A 234 7.25 25.55 1.51
N LEU A 235 6.42 24.62 1.05
CA LEU A 235 6.37 24.25 -0.37
C LEU A 235 5.72 25.35 -1.22
N GLY A 236 6.27 25.56 -2.41
CA GLY A 236 5.78 26.58 -3.35
C GLY A 236 4.42 26.25 -3.97
N TRP A 237 3.82 27.24 -4.63
CA TRP A 237 2.51 27.14 -5.30
C TRP A 237 2.41 26.00 -6.33
N GLY A 238 3.54 25.59 -6.94
CA GLY A 238 3.60 24.43 -7.84
C GLY A 238 3.14 23.13 -7.18
N TYR A 239 3.41 22.95 -5.89
CA TYR A 239 2.93 21.79 -5.12
C TYR A 239 1.41 21.74 -5.06
N TYR A 240 0.75 22.87 -4.81
CA TYR A 240 -0.69 22.93 -4.60
C TYR A 240 -1.49 22.59 -5.88
N TRP A 241 -0.90 22.78 -7.07
CA TRP A 241 -1.49 22.25 -8.31
C TRP A 241 -1.63 20.73 -8.31
N SER A 242 -0.70 20.01 -7.69
CA SER A 242 -0.80 18.56 -7.54
C SER A 242 -1.99 18.15 -6.66
N ILE A 243 -2.29 18.93 -5.61
CA ILE A 243 -3.45 18.73 -4.73
C ILE A 243 -4.75 18.95 -5.52
N VAL A 244 -4.82 20.00 -6.34
CA VAL A 244 -5.99 20.27 -7.20
C VAL A 244 -6.25 19.12 -8.17
N VAL A 245 -5.19 18.64 -8.85
CA VAL A 245 -5.31 17.50 -9.77
C VAL A 245 -5.69 16.21 -9.03
N ALA A 246 -5.13 15.95 -7.85
CA ALA A 246 -5.53 14.84 -6.99
C ALA A 246 -7.03 14.94 -6.59
N GLY A 247 -7.52 16.13 -6.28
CA GLY A 247 -8.94 16.38 -6.02
C GLY A 247 -9.83 16.08 -7.22
N ALA A 248 -9.43 16.46 -8.43
CA ALA A 248 -10.15 16.11 -9.66
C ALA A 248 -10.21 14.58 -9.89
N LEU A 249 -9.11 13.87 -9.61
CA LEU A 249 -9.06 12.41 -9.65
C LEU A 249 -10.01 11.78 -8.62
N PHE A 250 -10.07 12.31 -7.40
CA PHE A 250 -11.03 11.86 -6.39
C PHE A 250 -12.48 12.08 -6.80
N VAL A 251 -12.81 13.21 -7.41
CA VAL A 251 -14.16 13.45 -7.98
C VAL A 251 -14.48 12.42 -9.07
N TYR A 252 -13.53 12.10 -9.94
CA TYR A 252 -13.71 11.06 -10.95
C TYR A 252 -13.93 9.67 -10.32
N GLN A 253 -13.17 9.32 -9.28
CA GLN A 253 -13.37 8.06 -8.55
C GLN A 253 -14.76 8.00 -7.89
N GLN A 254 -15.26 9.10 -7.32
CA GLN A 254 -16.60 9.20 -6.77
C GLN A 254 -17.70 8.95 -7.81
N LYS A 255 -17.48 9.41 -9.06
CA LYS A 255 -18.37 9.12 -10.19
C LYS A 255 -18.32 7.63 -10.58
N LEU A 256 -17.14 7.02 -10.59
CA LEU A 256 -17.00 5.58 -10.89
C LEU A 256 -17.73 4.71 -9.88
N ILE A 257 -17.58 4.98 -8.59
CA ILE A 257 -18.23 4.18 -7.55
C ILE A 257 -19.72 4.52 -7.35
N ALA A 258 -20.30 5.38 -8.18
CA ALA A 258 -21.62 5.95 -7.94
C ALA A 258 -22.72 4.90 -7.84
N ASN A 259 -22.66 3.90 -8.71
CA ASN A 259 -23.60 2.78 -8.80
C ASN A 259 -23.12 1.53 -8.05
N ARG A 260 -21.91 1.57 -7.47
CA ARG A 260 -21.29 0.46 -6.73
C ARG A 260 -21.09 -0.83 -7.55
N GLU A 261 -20.97 -0.68 -8.86
CA GLU A 261 -20.69 -1.80 -9.78
C GLU A 261 -19.26 -2.32 -9.59
N ARG A 262 -19.09 -3.65 -9.57
CA ARG A 262 -17.82 -4.33 -9.28
C ARG A 262 -16.66 -3.80 -10.14
N GLU A 263 -16.85 -3.69 -11.45
CA GLU A 263 -15.80 -3.26 -12.38
C GLU A 263 -15.45 -1.78 -12.20
N ALA A 264 -16.44 -0.92 -12.00
CA ALA A 264 -16.22 0.51 -11.80
C ALA A 264 -15.52 0.80 -10.45
N CYS A 265 -15.87 0.07 -9.39
CA CYS A 265 -15.17 0.10 -8.10
C CYS A 265 -13.71 -0.35 -8.23
N PHE A 266 -13.44 -1.42 -8.97
CA PHE A 266 -12.08 -1.87 -9.23
C PHE A 266 -11.29 -0.83 -10.04
N LYS A 267 -11.92 -0.18 -11.02
CA LYS A 267 -11.32 0.92 -11.80
C LYS A 267 -10.99 2.13 -10.92
N ALA A 268 -11.86 2.47 -9.97
CA ALA A 268 -11.60 3.54 -8.99
C ALA A 268 -10.39 3.22 -8.10
N PHE A 269 -10.31 1.98 -7.58
CA PHE A 269 -9.15 1.49 -6.84
C PHE A 269 -7.86 1.63 -7.66
N MET A 270 -7.83 1.16 -8.91
CA MET A 270 -6.65 1.27 -9.76
C MET A 270 -6.27 2.73 -10.08
N ASN A 271 -7.27 3.61 -10.23
CA ASN A 271 -7.05 5.02 -10.53
C ASN A 271 -6.30 5.75 -9.41
N ASN A 272 -6.34 5.25 -8.16
CA ASN A 272 -5.57 5.84 -7.06
C ASN A 272 -4.07 5.88 -7.34
N ASN A 273 -3.53 5.00 -8.19
CA ASN A 273 -2.14 5.13 -8.64
C ASN A 273 -1.78 6.55 -9.12
N TYR A 274 -2.70 7.19 -9.85
CA TYR A 274 -2.49 8.55 -10.36
C TYR A 274 -2.53 9.61 -9.25
N VAL A 275 -3.32 9.41 -8.20
CA VAL A 275 -3.30 10.30 -7.02
C VAL A 275 -1.94 10.23 -6.34
N GLY A 276 -1.45 9.00 -6.11
CA GLY A 276 -0.10 8.70 -5.63
C GLY A 276 0.98 9.45 -6.41
N LEU A 277 0.99 9.22 -7.73
CA LEU A 277 1.94 9.77 -8.68
C LEU A 277 1.89 11.30 -8.74
N VAL A 278 0.70 11.90 -8.88
CA VAL A 278 0.56 13.36 -9.05
C VAL A 278 1.04 14.10 -7.82
N LEU A 279 0.66 13.65 -6.61
CA LEU A 279 1.16 14.24 -5.37
C LEU A 279 2.68 14.09 -5.25
N PHE A 280 3.23 12.94 -5.66
CA PHE A 280 4.68 12.74 -5.71
C PHE A 280 5.36 13.71 -6.67
N LEU A 281 4.84 13.90 -7.89
CA LEU A 281 5.40 14.84 -8.86
C LEU A 281 5.37 16.27 -8.32
N GLY A 282 4.30 16.68 -7.64
CA GLY A 282 4.22 17.99 -6.97
C GLY A 282 5.31 18.18 -5.92
N LEU A 283 5.55 17.17 -5.08
CA LEU A 283 6.65 17.17 -4.11
C LEU A 283 8.01 17.22 -4.83
N ALA A 284 8.23 16.33 -5.78
CA ALA A 284 9.50 16.22 -6.50
C ALA A 284 9.90 17.51 -7.21
N MET A 285 8.95 18.18 -7.87
CA MET A 285 9.19 19.47 -8.53
C MET A 285 9.51 20.59 -7.52
N SER A 286 8.89 20.57 -6.33
CA SER A 286 9.10 21.61 -5.33
C SER A 286 10.51 21.60 -4.73
N TYR A 287 11.18 20.44 -4.73
CA TYR A 287 12.56 20.26 -4.27
C TYR A 287 13.59 20.25 -5.39
N TRP A 288 13.19 20.49 -6.65
CA TRP A 288 14.11 20.52 -7.81
C TRP A 288 14.81 21.88 -8.00
N HIS A 289 14.56 22.85 -7.12
CA HIS A 289 15.19 24.16 -7.19
C HIS A 289 16.55 24.16 -6.48
N PHE A 290 17.60 24.37 -7.28
CA PHE A 290 19.01 24.55 -6.88
C PHE A 290 19.19 25.68 -5.86
#